data_AF-A0A7X9FSU5-F1
#
_entry.id   AF-A0A7X9FSU5-F1
#
_cell.length_a   1.000
_cell.length_b   1.000
_cell.length_c   1.000
_cell.angle_alpha   90.00
_cell.angle_beta   90.00
_cell.angle_gamma   90.00
#
_symmetry.space_group_name_H-M   'P 1'
#
loop_
_entity.id
_entity.type
_entity.pdbx_description
1 polymer ?
#
loop_
_entity_poly.entity_id
_entity_poly.type
_entity_poly.pdbx_seq_one_letter_code
_entity_poly.pdbx_strand_id
1 'polypeptide(L)'
;MRSCNKVQLMVFFISCILVPSLSIPSSVDPDFDSLKQRYLSLRNTDPEVIRVDEWKALTAELLSYAGKKKKSKNAPVALYYGAILSACIADAYLEEETMNLALSGLEEIASVYPESDIADDALLMKGDLKSKRGDADAMISYQKILTDYPKSDMASVARERLEKKSLEQNGKTNAGTTESDEIQNESEEGKGPRIVIDPGHGGEDRGAVGIGNLFEKDVVLSVALEVEEFLTQKGFEIVLTRESDVFVPLAERAALANSSNAAVYVSLHANASVGSHNSGLETYVLDNSNNEAALKLAARENATLDEDSSPGDLRFIVSDLIQSGKAEGSKKLADSVHEKILTQLREVGHPMADLGIHKGPFYVLVGAHMPCVLIEMGYIDNAKDGSLLADAEYRKQVARGIASGIEDFLKKETTSE
;
A
#
# COMPACT_ATOMS: atom_id res chain seq x y z
N MET A 1 12.97 28.55 -9.70
CA MET A 1 12.46 27.88 -8.48
C MET A 1 11.79 26.60 -8.94
N ARG A 2 12.52 25.49 -8.95
CA ARG A 2 12.01 24.21 -9.45
C ARG A 2 11.40 23.46 -8.27
N SER A 3 10.13 23.09 -8.38
CA SER A 3 9.44 22.23 -7.42
C SER A 3 10.15 20.88 -7.36
N CYS A 4 10.69 20.55 -6.19
CA CYS A 4 11.35 19.28 -5.95
C CYS A 4 10.27 18.18 -5.98
N ASN A 5 10.36 17.28 -6.96
CA ASN A 5 9.50 16.10 -7.03
C ASN A 5 9.69 15.26 -5.76
N LYS A 6 8.59 15.03 -5.04
CA LYS A 6 8.50 14.09 -3.92
C LYS A 6 8.94 12.72 -4.40
N VAL A 7 10.00 12.18 -3.83
CA VAL A 7 10.43 10.80 -4.08
C VAL A 7 10.48 10.09 -2.74
N GLN A 8 9.45 9.28 -2.51
CA GLN A 8 9.21 8.43 -1.37
C GLN A 8 10.31 7.35 -1.30
N LEU A 9 11.01 7.28 -0.18
CA LEU A 9 11.99 6.24 0.09
C LEU A 9 11.24 5.07 0.74
N MET A 10 10.99 3.99 -0.02
CA MET A 10 10.37 2.76 0.49
C MET A 10 11.24 2.14 1.59
N VAL A 11 10.61 1.83 2.72
CA VAL A 11 11.19 1.26 3.93
C VAL A 11 10.40 0.00 4.26
N PHE A 12 10.88 -1.16 3.82
CA PHE A 12 10.33 -2.48 4.16
C PHE A 12 11.07 -3.06 5.37
N PHE A 13 10.39 -3.66 6.37
CA PHE A 13 11.01 -4.39 7.50
C PHE A 13 10.16 -5.53 8.10
N ILE A 14 10.74 -6.75 8.10
CA ILE A 14 10.72 -7.91 9.03
C ILE A 14 9.44 -8.40 9.74
N SER A 15 9.13 -9.68 9.49
CA SER A 15 8.34 -10.57 10.35
C SER A 15 9.21 -11.51 11.19
N CYS A 16 9.05 -11.48 12.53
CA CYS A 16 9.53 -12.51 13.44
C CYS A 16 8.50 -13.66 13.57
N ILE A 17 8.87 -14.87 13.15
CA ILE A 17 8.06 -16.08 13.31
C ILE A 17 8.16 -16.61 14.76
N LEU A 18 7.01 -16.80 15.42
CA LEU A 18 6.91 -17.48 16.73
C LEU A 18 6.76 -19.00 16.53
N VAL A 19 7.65 -19.77 17.15
CA VAL A 19 7.53 -21.23 17.34
C VAL A 19 7.31 -21.50 18.86
N PRO A 20 6.53 -22.52 19.28
CA PRO A 20 6.09 -22.62 20.68
C PRO A 20 7.19 -23.03 21.67
N SER A 21 7.25 -22.26 22.76
CA SER A 21 7.61 -22.58 24.15
C SER A 21 8.91 -23.34 24.46
N LEU A 22 9.95 -22.56 24.74
CA LEU A 22 10.75 -22.66 25.97
C LEU A 22 10.93 -21.23 26.48
N SER A 23 10.65 -20.99 27.76
CA SER A 23 10.73 -19.66 28.37
C SER A 23 12.18 -19.16 28.39
N ILE A 24 12.59 -18.51 27.30
CA ILE A 24 13.79 -17.68 27.23
C ILE A 24 13.33 -16.27 27.64
N PRO A 25 13.97 -15.62 28.62
CA PRO A 25 13.62 -14.24 28.95
C PRO A 25 13.76 -13.41 27.66
N SER A 26 12.68 -12.79 27.20
CA SER A 26 12.79 -11.74 26.21
C SER A 26 13.74 -10.71 26.79
N SER A 27 14.90 -10.53 26.15
CA SER A 27 15.78 -9.43 26.52
C SER A 27 15.08 -8.15 26.08
N VAL A 28 14.21 -7.64 26.93
CA VAL A 28 13.65 -6.30 26.81
C VAL A 28 14.85 -5.36 26.68
N ASP A 29 14.99 -4.68 25.55
CA ASP A 29 16.05 -3.71 25.30
C ASP A 29 15.42 -2.32 25.32
N PRO A 30 15.17 -1.77 26.53
CA PRO A 30 14.43 -0.53 26.69
C PRO A 30 15.15 0.66 26.02
N ASP A 31 16.48 0.59 25.89
CA ASP A 31 17.26 1.58 25.18
C ASP A 31 16.89 1.59 23.69
N PHE A 32 16.80 0.41 23.06
CA PHE A 32 16.36 0.30 21.67
C PHE A 32 14.87 0.62 21.49
N ASP A 33 14.01 0.16 22.41
CA ASP A 33 12.56 0.41 22.33
C ASP A 33 12.27 1.93 22.33
N SER A 34 12.98 2.71 23.15
CA SER A 34 12.87 4.16 23.16
C SER A 34 13.29 4.80 21.82
N LEU A 35 14.41 4.33 21.24
CA LEU A 35 14.88 4.79 19.92
C LEU A 35 13.89 4.42 18.81
N LYS A 36 13.35 3.20 18.84
CA LYS A 36 12.33 2.74 17.90
C LYS A 36 11.07 3.61 17.99
N GLN A 37 10.56 3.89 19.18
CA GLN A 37 9.38 4.76 19.35
C GLN A 37 9.62 6.17 18.79
N ARG A 38 10.79 6.75 19.07
CA ARG A 38 11.17 8.07 18.50
C ARG A 38 11.29 8.02 16.98
N TYR A 39 11.86 6.95 16.43
CA TYR A 39 11.92 6.75 14.98
C TYR A 39 10.51 6.67 14.37
N LEU A 40 9.62 5.87 14.97
CA LEU A 40 8.24 5.75 14.51
C LEU A 40 7.49 7.09 14.57
N SER A 41 7.75 7.93 15.57
CA SER A 41 7.16 9.28 15.66
C SER A 41 7.74 10.28 14.66
N LEU A 42 8.96 10.07 14.18
CA LEU A 42 9.66 11.03 13.31
C LEU A 42 9.62 10.68 11.83
N ARG A 43 9.59 9.38 11.46
CA ARG A 43 9.79 8.92 10.08
C ARG A 43 8.83 9.49 9.03
N ASN A 44 7.66 9.99 9.45
CA ASN A 44 6.63 10.58 8.57
C ASN A 44 6.52 12.12 8.70
N THR A 45 7.40 12.77 9.47
CA THR A 45 7.36 14.22 9.66
C THR A 45 8.04 14.96 8.51
N ASP A 46 7.58 16.17 8.16
CA ASP A 46 8.25 17.00 7.15
C ASP A 46 9.61 17.48 7.71
N PRO A 47 10.74 17.28 7.01
CA PRO A 47 12.04 17.74 7.44
C PRO A 47 12.19 19.29 7.51
N GLU A 48 11.21 20.10 7.10
CA GLU A 48 11.35 21.56 7.13
C GLU A 48 11.48 22.17 8.55
N VAL A 49 12.67 22.77 8.75
CA VAL A 49 13.16 23.78 9.71
C VAL A 49 13.04 23.48 11.22
N ILE A 50 12.10 22.67 11.72
CA ILE A 50 11.97 22.38 13.16
C ILE A 50 12.44 20.96 13.52
N ARG A 51 12.32 19.97 12.63
CA ARG A 51 12.57 18.55 12.97
C ARG A 51 13.92 17.99 12.50
N VAL A 52 14.65 18.66 11.61
CA VAL A 52 15.94 18.15 11.10
C VAL A 52 16.96 17.91 12.21
N ASP A 53 17.01 18.76 13.23
CA ASP A 53 17.91 18.59 14.37
C ASP A 53 17.53 17.36 15.20
N GLU A 54 16.23 17.08 15.34
CA GLU A 54 15.73 15.88 16.01
C GLU A 54 16.05 14.62 15.20
N TRP A 55 15.95 14.69 13.87
CA TRP A 55 16.32 13.58 12.98
C TRP A 55 17.82 13.32 12.99
N LYS A 56 18.66 14.37 12.94
CA LYS A 56 20.12 14.26 13.05
C LYS A 56 20.52 13.69 14.41
N ALA A 57 19.89 14.17 15.50
CA ALA A 57 20.13 13.64 16.84
C ALA A 57 19.73 12.16 16.94
N LEU A 58 18.53 11.78 16.51
CA LEU A 58 18.07 10.41 16.55
C LEU A 58 18.93 9.49 15.67
N THR A 59 19.33 9.95 14.49
CA THR A 59 20.27 9.23 13.61
C THR A 59 21.57 8.93 14.34
N ALA A 60 22.17 9.92 14.98
CA ALA A 60 23.42 9.74 15.74
C ALA A 60 23.24 8.76 16.91
N GLU A 61 22.09 8.79 17.59
CA GLU A 61 21.78 7.87 18.69
C GLU A 61 21.58 6.44 18.20
N LEU A 62 20.87 6.22 17.10
CA LEU A 62 20.66 4.91 16.47
C LEU A 62 21.99 4.29 16.02
N LEU A 63 22.84 5.08 15.37
CA LEU A 63 24.18 4.62 14.95
C LEU A 63 25.08 4.33 16.16
N SER A 64 25.00 5.16 17.22
CA SER A 64 25.72 4.92 18.47
C SER A 64 25.26 3.64 19.18
N TYR A 65 23.95 3.38 19.20
CA TYR A 65 23.38 2.14 19.71
C TYR A 65 23.91 0.94 18.92
N ALA A 66 23.80 0.95 17.59
CA ALA A 66 24.29 -0.13 16.73
C ALA A 66 25.79 -0.40 16.94
N GLY A 67 26.59 0.66 17.02
CA GLY A 67 28.04 0.56 17.26
C GLY A 67 28.41 -0.01 18.62
N LYS A 68 27.64 0.28 19.69
CA LYS A 68 27.85 -0.27 21.03
C LYS A 68 27.32 -1.69 21.18
N LYS A 69 26.23 -2.02 20.47
CA LYS A 69 25.47 -3.26 20.61
C LYS A 69 25.61 -4.15 19.38
N LYS A 70 26.77 -4.21 18.73
CA LYS A 70 27.02 -4.97 17.47
C LYS A 70 26.61 -6.44 17.44
N LYS A 71 26.39 -7.08 18.60
CA LYS A 71 25.94 -8.49 18.70
C LYS A 71 24.43 -8.61 18.95
N SER A 72 23.73 -7.48 19.11
CA SER A 72 22.29 -7.42 19.34
C SER A 72 21.54 -7.67 18.03
N LYS A 73 20.41 -8.38 18.10
CA LYS A 73 19.47 -8.53 16.98
C LYS A 73 18.87 -7.18 16.54
N ASN A 74 18.88 -6.18 17.43
CA ASN A 74 18.37 -4.84 17.15
C ASN A 74 19.43 -3.93 16.49
N ALA A 75 20.71 -4.33 16.46
CA ALA A 75 21.76 -3.52 15.84
C ALA A 75 21.53 -3.25 14.34
N PRO A 76 21.22 -4.26 13.50
CA PRO A 76 20.95 -4.00 12.09
C PRO A 76 19.63 -3.22 11.87
N VAL A 77 18.63 -3.40 12.75
CA VAL A 77 17.40 -2.57 12.75
C VAL A 77 17.71 -1.10 13.03
N ALA A 78 18.57 -0.82 14.02
CA ALA A 78 18.99 0.53 14.36
C ALA A 78 19.80 1.18 13.23
N LEU A 79 20.71 0.43 12.58
CA LEU A 79 21.43 0.90 11.40
C LEU A 79 20.47 1.28 10.28
N TYR A 80 19.43 0.50 10.05
CA TYR A 80 18.49 0.76 8.96
C TYR A 80 17.64 1.99 9.23
N TYR A 81 17.10 2.15 10.44
CA TYR A 81 16.40 3.37 10.83
C TYR A 81 17.30 4.60 10.69
N GLY A 82 18.57 4.50 11.09
CA GLY A 82 19.56 5.56 10.89
C GLY A 82 19.81 5.87 9.41
N ALA A 83 19.87 4.85 8.56
CA ALA A 83 20.06 5.02 7.12
C ALA A 83 18.87 5.72 6.45
N ILE A 84 17.64 5.42 6.88
CA ILE A 84 16.42 6.07 6.38
C ILE A 84 16.41 7.54 6.71
N LEU A 85 16.60 7.87 7.99
CA LEU A 85 16.64 9.25 8.43
C LEU A 85 17.76 10.00 7.69
N SER A 86 18.94 9.38 7.54
CA SER A 86 20.07 9.96 6.80
C SER A 86 19.70 10.23 5.34
N ALA A 87 19.09 9.27 4.64
CA ALA A 87 18.70 9.44 3.25
C ALA A 87 17.64 10.53 3.05
N CYS A 88 16.66 10.60 3.95
CA CYS A 88 15.63 11.63 3.90
C CYS A 88 16.20 13.03 4.22
N ILE A 89 17.12 13.17 5.19
CA ILE A 89 17.86 14.42 5.43
C ILE A 89 18.65 14.79 4.17
N ALA A 90 19.37 13.83 3.60
CA ALA A 90 20.21 14.07 2.44
C ALA A 90 19.41 14.53 1.20
N ASP A 91 18.23 13.95 0.97
CA ASP A 91 17.33 14.39 -0.10
C ASP A 91 16.74 15.78 0.15
N ALA A 92 16.34 16.09 1.39
CA ALA A 92 15.75 17.38 1.75
C ALA A 92 16.75 18.54 1.64
N TYR A 93 18.00 18.30 2.04
CA TYR A 93 19.04 19.32 2.13
C TYR A 93 20.10 19.23 1.03
N LEU A 94 19.99 18.25 0.12
CA LEU A 94 20.98 17.94 -0.91
C LEU A 94 22.39 17.68 -0.31
N GLU A 95 22.44 17.01 0.85
CA GLU A 95 23.68 16.71 1.60
C GLU A 95 24.29 15.37 1.15
N GLU A 96 25.27 15.42 0.24
CA GLU A 96 25.98 14.21 -0.28
C GLU A 96 26.65 13.36 0.81
N GLU A 97 27.25 14.00 1.83
CA GLU A 97 27.90 13.29 2.93
C GLU A 97 26.90 12.44 3.73
N THR A 98 25.73 13.00 4.00
CA THR A 98 24.63 12.32 4.69
C THR A 98 24.03 11.19 3.83
N MET A 99 23.99 11.34 2.50
CA MET A 99 23.61 10.26 1.58
C MET A 99 24.62 9.10 1.62
N ASN A 100 25.91 9.41 1.66
CA ASN A 100 26.97 8.39 1.77
C ASN A 100 26.89 7.64 3.10
N LEU A 101 26.54 8.33 4.18
CA LEU A 101 26.28 7.72 5.48
C LEU A 101 25.12 6.71 5.39
N ALA A 102 24.01 7.06 4.74
CA ALA A 102 22.89 6.15 4.51
C ALA A 102 23.32 4.90 3.72
N LEU A 103 23.98 5.09 2.58
CA LEU A 103 24.44 4.00 1.72
C LEU A 103 25.46 3.09 2.42
N SER A 104 26.33 3.65 3.26
CA SER A 104 27.29 2.89 4.05
C SER A 104 26.60 2.07 5.14
N GLY A 105 25.59 2.63 5.82
CA GLY A 105 24.80 1.92 6.83
C GLY A 105 24.05 0.73 6.22
N LEU A 106 23.46 0.91 5.04
CA LEU A 106 22.77 -0.17 4.32
C LEU A 106 23.74 -1.28 3.87
N GLU A 107 24.94 -0.94 3.40
CA GLU A 107 25.97 -1.95 3.09
C GLU A 107 26.47 -2.66 4.36
N GLU A 108 26.60 -1.95 5.48
CA GLU A 108 27.00 -2.56 6.76
C GLU A 108 25.99 -3.61 7.21
N ILE A 109 24.68 -3.36 7.06
CA ILE A 109 23.64 -4.34 7.38
C ILE A 109 23.84 -5.61 6.56
N ALA A 110 23.94 -5.49 5.24
CA ALA A 110 24.07 -6.63 4.33
C ALA A 110 25.39 -7.40 4.51
N SER A 111 26.47 -6.73 4.90
CA SER A 111 27.80 -7.35 5.02
C SER A 111 28.10 -7.90 6.42
N VAL A 112 27.66 -7.22 7.47
CA VAL A 112 27.95 -7.58 8.87
C VAL A 112 26.82 -8.42 9.48
N TYR A 113 25.59 -8.24 9.01
CA TYR A 113 24.41 -8.94 9.51
C TYR A 113 23.65 -9.69 8.40
N PRO A 114 24.33 -10.55 7.60
CA PRO A 114 23.72 -11.17 6.44
C PRO A 114 22.56 -12.12 6.78
N GLU A 115 22.50 -12.63 8.01
CA GLU A 115 21.42 -13.50 8.51
C GLU A 115 20.25 -12.72 9.12
N SER A 116 20.32 -11.39 9.14
CA SER A 116 19.22 -10.56 9.62
C SER A 116 18.09 -10.55 8.60
N ASP A 117 16.84 -10.55 9.06
CA ASP A 117 15.64 -10.56 8.21
C ASP A 117 15.46 -9.29 7.33
N ILE A 118 16.47 -8.41 7.28
CA ILE A 118 16.53 -7.09 6.61
C ILE A 118 17.77 -6.88 5.79
N ALA A 119 18.62 -7.88 5.71
CA ALA A 119 19.81 -7.75 4.91
C ALA A 119 19.44 -7.52 3.42
N ASP A 120 18.37 -8.16 2.96
CA ASP A 120 17.77 -7.96 1.65
C ASP A 120 16.97 -6.66 1.53
N ASP A 121 16.20 -6.26 2.53
CA ASP A 121 15.54 -4.95 2.61
C ASP A 121 16.58 -3.81 2.47
N ALA A 122 17.70 -3.92 3.19
CA ALA A 122 18.81 -2.96 3.15
C ALA A 122 19.46 -2.90 1.77
N LEU A 123 19.66 -4.03 1.11
CA LEU A 123 20.15 -4.07 -0.26
C LEU A 123 19.16 -3.45 -1.24
N LEU A 124 17.86 -3.68 -1.07
CA LEU A 124 16.84 -3.14 -1.97
C LEU A 124 16.80 -1.62 -1.86
N MET A 125 16.70 -1.10 -0.63
CA MET A 125 16.73 0.34 -0.35
C MET A 125 18.01 0.99 -0.88
N LYS A 126 19.16 0.33 -0.72
CA LYS A 126 20.44 0.81 -1.25
C LYS A 126 20.42 0.89 -2.79
N GLY A 127 19.87 -0.12 -3.44
CA GLY A 127 19.68 -0.15 -4.90
C GLY A 127 18.78 0.99 -5.37
N ASP A 128 17.65 1.21 -4.70
CA ASP A 128 16.69 2.26 -5.04
C ASP A 128 17.29 3.67 -4.87
N LEU A 129 18.03 3.93 -3.79
CA LEU A 129 18.75 5.19 -3.58
C LEU A 129 19.78 5.46 -4.68
N LYS A 130 20.57 4.45 -5.05
CA LYS A 130 21.54 4.54 -6.16
C LYS A 130 20.84 4.77 -7.50
N SER A 131 19.77 4.03 -7.77
CA SER A 131 19.00 4.08 -9.02
C SER A 131 18.40 5.46 -9.25
N LYS A 132 17.80 6.05 -8.21
CA LYS A 132 17.24 7.42 -8.21
C LYS A 132 18.28 8.47 -8.60
N ARG A 133 19.54 8.24 -8.21
CA ARG A 133 20.68 9.12 -8.48
C ARG A 133 21.37 8.82 -9.81
N GLY A 134 20.86 7.85 -10.59
CA GLY A 134 21.45 7.43 -11.85
C GLY A 134 22.77 6.68 -11.69
N ASP A 135 23.07 6.17 -10.50
CA ASP A 135 24.27 5.38 -10.23
C ASP A 135 24.10 3.98 -10.85
N ALA A 136 25.03 3.62 -11.74
CA ALA A 136 25.04 2.33 -12.43
C ALA A 136 25.20 1.15 -11.45
N ASP A 137 25.79 1.39 -10.28
CA ASP A 137 25.96 0.39 -9.24
C ASP A 137 24.65 0.00 -8.54
N ALA A 138 23.53 0.67 -8.82
CA ALA A 138 22.22 0.26 -8.33
C ALA A 138 21.91 -1.22 -8.64
N MET A 139 22.35 -1.68 -9.81
CA MET A 139 22.11 -3.05 -10.29
C MET A 139 22.88 -4.08 -9.50
N ILE A 140 24.04 -3.70 -8.95
CA ILE A 140 24.84 -4.58 -8.10
C ILE A 140 24.04 -4.95 -6.84
N SER A 141 23.35 -3.98 -6.23
CA SER A 141 22.54 -4.22 -5.04
C SER A 141 21.38 -5.19 -5.32
N TYR A 142 20.62 -4.99 -6.40
CA TYR A 142 19.51 -5.90 -6.74
C TYR A 142 20.00 -7.29 -7.13
N GLN A 143 21.10 -7.39 -7.89
CA GLN A 143 21.68 -8.69 -8.24
C GLN A 143 22.19 -9.45 -7.01
N LYS A 144 22.70 -8.72 -6.01
CA LYS A 144 23.13 -9.29 -4.73
C LYS A 144 21.94 -9.89 -3.97
N ILE A 145 20.76 -9.27 -3.98
CA ILE A 145 19.52 -9.86 -3.42
C ILE A 145 19.21 -11.20 -4.10
N LEU A 146 19.25 -11.26 -5.43
CA LEU A 146 18.94 -12.51 -6.15
C LEU A 146 19.95 -13.63 -5.91
N THR A 147 21.18 -13.27 -5.55
CA THR A 147 22.29 -14.21 -5.36
C THR A 147 22.33 -14.71 -3.92
N ASP A 148 22.30 -13.79 -2.97
CA ASP A 148 22.50 -14.06 -1.54
C ASP A 148 21.16 -14.39 -0.85
N TYR A 149 20.04 -13.85 -1.35
CA TYR A 149 18.69 -13.97 -0.78
C TYR A 149 17.63 -14.46 -1.79
N PRO A 150 17.87 -15.55 -2.55
CA PRO A 150 17.00 -15.95 -3.67
C PRO A 150 15.56 -16.33 -3.29
N LYS A 151 15.29 -16.57 -2.00
CA LYS A 151 13.98 -16.97 -1.46
C LYS A 151 13.32 -15.87 -0.63
N SER A 152 13.94 -14.70 -0.48
CA SER A 152 13.31 -13.62 0.26
C SER A 152 12.19 -12.97 -0.53
N ASP A 153 11.32 -12.26 0.17
CA ASP A 153 10.24 -11.46 -0.41
C ASP A 153 10.78 -10.31 -1.30
N MET A 154 11.97 -9.79 -1.00
CA MET A 154 12.62 -8.77 -1.83
C MET A 154 13.19 -9.31 -3.15
N ALA A 155 13.32 -10.63 -3.32
CA ALA A 155 13.87 -11.21 -4.55
C ALA A 155 12.98 -11.00 -5.78
N SER A 156 11.65 -10.94 -5.63
CA SER A 156 10.75 -10.61 -6.74
C SER A 156 10.87 -9.13 -7.12
N VAL A 157 10.91 -8.25 -6.12
CA VAL A 157 11.07 -6.81 -6.33
C VAL A 157 12.40 -6.50 -7.01
N ALA A 158 13.49 -7.13 -6.57
CA ALA A 158 14.81 -6.97 -7.19
C ALA A 158 14.83 -7.39 -8.67
N ARG A 159 14.11 -8.47 -9.04
CA ARG A 159 13.94 -8.91 -10.44
C ARG A 159 13.22 -7.85 -11.27
N GLU A 160 12.12 -7.32 -10.76
CA GLU A 160 11.33 -6.26 -11.41
C GLU A 160 12.18 -4.99 -11.65
N ARG A 161 12.96 -4.57 -10.64
CA ARG A 161 13.84 -3.39 -10.75
C ARG A 161 14.93 -3.56 -11.81
N LEU A 162 15.50 -4.76 -11.92
CA LEU A 162 16.47 -5.11 -12.97
C LEU A 162 15.84 -5.13 -14.37
N GLU A 163 14.65 -5.70 -14.49
CA GLU A 163 13.91 -5.75 -15.76
C GLU A 163 13.57 -4.35 -16.26
N LYS A 164 13.01 -3.50 -15.38
CA LYS A 164 12.70 -2.10 -15.70
C LYS A 164 13.93 -1.33 -16.19
N LYS A 165 15.09 -1.52 -15.54
CA LYS A 165 16.35 -0.88 -15.97
C LYS A 165 16.86 -1.41 -17.31
N SER A 166 16.70 -2.69 -17.59
CA SER A 166 17.06 -3.27 -18.89
C SER A 166 16.22 -2.67 -20.04
N LEU A 167 14.93 -2.43 -19.78
CA LEU A 167 14.01 -1.78 -20.71
C LEU A 167 14.38 -0.29 -20.92
N GLU A 168 14.75 0.42 -19.85
CA GLU A 168 15.23 1.82 -19.93
C GLU A 168 16.55 1.96 -20.73
N GLN A 169 17.45 0.97 -20.66
CA GLN A 169 18.71 0.97 -21.42
C GLN A 169 18.50 0.57 -22.89
N ASN A 170 17.59 -0.37 -23.17
CA ASN A 170 17.21 -0.74 -24.54
C ASN A 170 16.42 0.37 -25.25
N GLY A 171 15.62 1.15 -24.52
CA GLY A 171 14.96 2.35 -25.07
C GLY A 171 15.93 3.49 -25.41
N LYS A 172 17.08 3.58 -24.73
CA LYS A 172 18.11 4.61 -24.99
C LYS A 172 19.07 4.23 -26.13
N THR A 173 19.26 2.95 -26.43
CA THR A 173 20.13 2.52 -27.55
C THR A 173 19.48 2.70 -28.93
N ASN A 174 18.15 2.85 -29.00
CA ASN A 174 17.43 3.17 -30.23
C ASN A 174 17.24 4.68 -30.49
N ALA A 175 17.74 5.57 -29.62
CA ALA A 175 17.58 7.02 -29.74
C ALA A 175 18.72 7.68 -30.54
N GLY A 176 18.96 7.20 -31.76
CA GLY A 176 20.11 7.63 -32.55
C GLY A 176 19.93 7.52 -34.06
N THR A 177 18.86 8.05 -34.65
CA THR A 177 18.85 8.67 -35.99
C THR A 177 17.53 9.43 -36.22
N THR A 178 17.67 10.67 -36.69
CA THR A 178 16.65 11.65 -37.08
C THR A 178 15.92 11.29 -38.37
N GLU A 179 14.60 11.42 -38.41
CA GLU A 179 13.81 12.35 -39.25
C GLU A 179 12.34 11.92 -39.40
N SER A 180 11.50 12.95 -39.47
CA SER A 180 10.08 13.01 -39.86
C SER A 180 9.01 12.43 -38.94
N ASP A 181 8.29 13.36 -38.32
CA ASP A 181 6.86 13.27 -38.02
C ASP A 181 6.09 12.63 -39.18
N GLU A 182 5.52 11.44 -38.92
CA GLU A 182 4.17 10.97 -39.31
C GLU A 182 4.12 9.44 -39.29
N ILE A 183 3.12 8.90 -38.55
CA ILE A 183 2.58 7.51 -38.61
C ILE A 183 3.43 6.52 -37.76
N GLN A 184 3.01 5.93 -36.63
CA GLN A 184 1.74 5.30 -36.18
C GLN A 184 1.71 5.39 -34.63
N ASN A 185 0.67 5.85 -33.92
CA ASN A 185 -0.64 5.20 -33.78
C ASN A 185 -0.60 3.68 -33.97
N GLU A 186 0.29 3.00 -33.26
CA GLU A 186 0.02 1.62 -32.84
C GLU A 186 -0.83 1.71 -31.56
N SER A 187 -2.12 1.66 -31.81
CA SER A 187 -3.17 1.30 -30.87
C SER A 187 -2.70 0.37 -29.74
N GLU A 188 -2.99 0.73 -28.49
CA GLU A 188 -3.30 -0.26 -27.44
C GLU A 188 -4.60 -1.01 -27.77
N GLU A 189 -4.76 -1.47 -29.02
CA GLU A 189 -5.85 -2.36 -29.40
C GLU A 189 -5.44 -3.78 -29.00
N GLY A 190 -5.95 -4.19 -27.85
CA GLY A 190 -5.90 -5.58 -27.41
C GLY A 190 -5.91 -5.80 -25.91
N LYS A 191 -5.69 -4.76 -25.10
CA LYS A 191 -5.67 -4.89 -23.64
C LYS A 191 -6.85 -4.12 -23.03
N GLY A 192 -7.67 -4.82 -22.25
CA GLY A 192 -8.86 -4.24 -21.62
C GLY A 192 -8.51 -3.11 -20.63
N PRO A 193 -9.50 -2.29 -20.23
CA PRO A 193 -9.28 -1.20 -19.29
C PRO A 193 -8.65 -1.70 -17.98
N ARG A 194 -7.68 -0.96 -17.46
CA ARG A 194 -6.97 -1.32 -16.23
C ARG A 194 -7.80 -1.04 -15.00
N ILE A 195 -7.86 -1.99 -14.07
CA ILE A 195 -8.65 -1.93 -12.84
C ILE A 195 -7.70 -2.06 -11.66
N VAL A 196 -7.81 -1.17 -10.69
CA VAL A 196 -7.04 -1.28 -9.44
C VAL A 196 -7.92 -1.79 -8.33
N ILE A 197 -7.50 -2.87 -7.69
CA ILE A 197 -8.16 -3.42 -6.51
C ILE A 197 -7.22 -3.23 -5.31
N ASP A 198 -7.76 -2.69 -4.23
CA ASP A 198 -7.02 -2.31 -3.05
C ASP A 198 -7.51 -3.08 -1.83
N PRO A 199 -6.88 -4.21 -1.49
CA PRO A 199 -7.16 -4.88 -0.23
C PRO A 199 -6.68 -3.98 0.93
N GLY A 200 -7.64 -3.49 1.72
CA GLY A 200 -7.43 -2.64 2.90
C GLY A 200 -6.39 -3.21 3.87
N HIS A 201 -5.77 -2.33 4.67
CA HIS A 201 -4.80 -2.71 5.71
C HIS A 201 -3.57 -3.48 5.16
N GLY A 202 -2.94 -4.32 5.99
CA GLY A 202 -1.79 -5.16 5.63
C GLY A 202 -0.59 -4.95 6.54
N GLY A 203 0.25 -5.96 6.70
CA GLY A 203 1.40 -5.93 7.60
C GLY A 203 0.97 -5.80 9.06
N GLU A 204 1.48 -4.78 9.76
CA GLU A 204 1.13 -4.51 11.17
C GLU A 204 -0.31 -4.02 11.35
N ASP A 205 -0.87 -3.36 10.33
CA ASP A 205 -2.27 -2.97 10.33
C ASP A 205 -3.14 -4.21 10.03
N ARG A 206 -3.76 -4.74 11.08
CA ARG A 206 -4.63 -5.92 11.00
C ARG A 206 -6.03 -5.60 10.51
N GLY A 207 -6.40 -4.32 10.49
CA GLY A 207 -7.79 -3.88 10.43
C GLY A 207 -8.62 -4.45 11.59
N ALA A 208 -9.89 -4.67 11.33
CA ALA A 208 -10.82 -5.33 12.23
C ALA A 208 -10.34 -6.72 12.64
N VAL A 209 -10.67 -7.10 13.89
CA VAL A 209 -10.49 -8.48 14.37
C VAL A 209 -11.86 -9.10 14.60
N GLY A 210 -12.17 -10.11 13.81
CA GLY A 210 -13.39 -10.88 13.89
C GLY A 210 -13.32 -12.07 14.85
N ILE A 211 -14.38 -12.86 14.84
CA ILE A 211 -14.50 -14.06 15.67
C ILE A 211 -13.42 -15.08 15.28
N GLY A 212 -12.74 -15.66 16.27
CA GLY A 212 -11.72 -16.67 16.04
C GLY A 212 -10.37 -16.12 15.54
N ASN A 213 -10.06 -14.85 15.80
CA ASN A 213 -8.88 -14.15 15.30
C ASN A 213 -8.82 -14.07 13.77
N LEU A 214 -9.97 -13.98 13.12
CA LEU A 214 -10.04 -13.65 11.69
C LEU A 214 -9.65 -12.17 11.52
N PHE A 215 -8.58 -11.88 10.79
CA PHE A 215 -8.15 -10.50 10.54
C PHE A 215 -8.71 -9.99 9.22
N GLU A 216 -9.18 -8.74 9.23
CA GLU A 216 -9.69 -8.07 8.04
C GLU A 216 -8.69 -8.08 6.90
N LYS A 217 -7.42 -7.75 7.18
CA LYS A 217 -6.35 -7.73 6.16
C LYS A 217 -6.20 -9.03 5.37
N ASP A 218 -6.50 -10.18 5.98
CA ASP A 218 -6.39 -11.50 5.36
C ASP A 218 -7.63 -11.80 4.52
N VAL A 219 -8.81 -11.45 5.04
CA VAL A 219 -10.10 -11.59 4.35
C VAL A 219 -10.10 -10.76 3.07
N VAL A 220 -9.74 -9.48 3.16
CA VAL A 220 -9.79 -8.55 2.02
C VAL A 220 -8.74 -8.88 0.96
N LEU A 221 -7.54 -9.35 1.36
CA LEU A 221 -6.53 -9.85 0.41
C LEU A 221 -7.02 -11.09 -0.32
N SER A 222 -7.60 -12.05 0.41
CA SER A 222 -8.16 -13.26 -0.20
C SER A 222 -9.27 -12.94 -1.20
N VAL A 223 -10.12 -11.96 -0.93
CA VAL A 223 -11.14 -11.51 -1.90
C VAL A 223 -10.50 -10.80 -3.09
N ALA A 224 -9.51 -9.92 -2.87
CA ALA A 224 -8.84 -9.18 -3.94
C ALA A 224 -8.18 -10.11 -4.98
N LEU A 225 -7.48 -11.15 -4.53
CA LEU A 225 -6.86 -12.15 -5.41
C LEU A 225 -7.90 -12.93 -6.24
N GLU A 226 -9.05 -13.23 -5.66
CA GLU A 226 -10.16 -13.88 -6.38
C GLU A 226 -10.80 -12.92 -7.40
N VAL A 227 -10.95 -11.63 -7.07
CA VAL A 227 -11.42 -10.60 -8.01
C VAL A 227 -10.45 -10.46 -9.18
N GLU A 228 -9.16 -10.42 -8.91
CA GLU A 228 -8.09 -10.40 -9.93
C GLU A 228 -8.21 -11.60 -10.86
N GLU A 229 -8.32 -12.81 -10.31
CA GLU A 229 -8.44 -14.04 -11.11
C GLU A 229 -9.67 -13.96 -12.05
N PHE A 230 -10.83 -13.59 -11.52
CA PHE A 230 -12.06 -13.51 -12.31
C PHE A 230 -12.00 -12.47 -13.43
N LEU A 231 -11.47 -11.29 -13.16
CA LEU A 231 -11.41 -10.22 -14.16
C LEU A 231 -10.30 -10.45 -15.19
N THR A 232 -9.15 -11.02 -14.78
CA THR A 232 -8.08 -11.40 -15.70
C THR A 232 -8.57 -12.44 -16.71
N GLN A 233 -9.37 -13.42 -16.27
CA GLN A 233 -10.03 -14.39 -17.17
C GLN A 233 -10.99 -13.74 -18.18
N LYS A 234 -11.45 -12.52 -17.92
CA LYS A 234 -12.30 -11.72 -18.83
C LYS A 234 -11.50 -10.77 -19.72
N GLY A 235 -10.18 -10.75 -19.61
CA GLY A 235 -9.29 -9.94 -20.44
C GLY A 235 -9.02 -8.52 -19.91
N PHE A 236 -9.36 -8.24 -18.65
CA PHE A 236 -9.00 -6.98 -17.99
C PHE A 236 -7.58 -7.04 -17.44
N GLU A 237 -6.90 -5.90 -17.39
CA GLU A 237 -5.64 -5.75 -16.67
C GLU A 237 -5.91 -5.36 -15.22
N ILE A 238 -5.39 -6.12 -14.26
CA ILE A 238 -5.60 -5.87 -12.83
C ILE A 238 -4.30 -5.42 -12.19
N VAL A 239 -4.39 -4.42 -11.32
CA VAL A 239 -3.30 -3.98 -10.44
C VAL A 239 -3.78 -4.07 -9.01
N LEU A 240 -3.09 -4.86 -8.19
CA LEU A 240 -3.32 -4.91 -6.75
C LEU A 240 -2.42 -3.89 -6.04
N THR A 241 -2.95 -3.15 -5.05
CA THR A 241 -2.09 -2.30 -4.20
C THR A 241 -1.12 -3.11 -3.35
N ARG A 242 -1.50 -4.35 -3.03
CA ARG A 242 -0.65 -5.39 -2.45
C ARG A 242 -1.15 -6.78 -2.84
N GLU A 243 -0.21 -7.69 -3.10
CA GLU A 243 -0.48 -9.10 -3.41
C GLU A 243 -0.15 -10.04 -2.23
N SER A 244 0.38 -9.48 -1.15
CA SER A 244 0.81 -10.18 0.06
C SER A 244 0.45 -9.38 1.32
N ASP A 245 0.82 -9.91 2.48
CA ASP A 245 0.59 -9.28 3.78
C ASP A 245 1.62 -8.18 4.07
N VAL A 246 1.54 -7.09 3.30
CA VAL A 246 2.40 -5.90 3.43
C VAL A 246 1.56 -4.66 3.70
N PHE A 247 2.08 -3.73 4.51
CA PHE A 247 1.42 -2.45 4.76
C PHE A 247 1.64 -1.50 3.57
N VAL A 248 0.56 -0.90 3.09
CA VAL A 248 0.61 0.16 2.05
C VAL A 248 -0.04 1.43 2.62
N PRO A 249 0.68 2.56 2.71
CA PRO A 249 0.12 3.83 3.19
C PRO A 249 -1.08 4.29 2.35
N LEU A 250 -2.08 4.92 2.98
CA LEU A 250 -3.31 5.33 2.30
C LEU A 250 -3.07 6.25 1.10
N ALA A 251 -2.09 7.17 1.20
CA ALA A 251 -1.72 8.07 0.10
C ALA A 251 -1.13 7.34 -1.12
N GLU A 252 -0.42 6.23 -0.91
CA GLU A 252 0.21 5.47 -1.98
C GLU A 252 -0.81 4.66 -2.79
N ARG A 253 -1.89 4.19 -2.14
CA ARG A 253 -2.96 3.39 -2.78
C ARG A 253 -3.62 4.15 -3.92
N ALA A 254 -4.05 5.39 -3.67
CA ALA A 254 -4.62 6.26 -4.71
C ALA A 254 -3.58 6.70 -5.76
N ALA A 255 -2.34 6.96 -5.34
CA ALA A 255 -1.25 7.33 -6.26
C ALA A 255 -0.90 6.19 -7.25
N LEU A 256 -0.93 4.95 -6.79
CA LEU A 256 -0.77 3.77 -7.65
C LEU A 256 -1.89 3.71 -8.68
N ALA A 257 -3.14 3.91 -8.25
CA ALA A 257 -4.28 3.90 -9.17
C ALA A 257 -4.14 4.98 -10.27
N ASN A 258 -3.70 6.18 -9.87
CA ASN A 258 -3.47 7.29 -10.79
C ASN A 258 -2.32 7.01 -11.78
N SER A 259 -1.16 6.57 -11.29
CA SER A 259 0.01 6.30 -12.14
C SER A 259 -0.20 5.12 -13.08
N SER A 260 -1.13 4.22 -12.75
CA SER A 260 -1.54 3.10 -13.58
C SER A 260 -2.53 3.49 -14.68
N ASN A 261 -3.02 4.74 -14.73
CA ASN A 261 -4.12 5.16 -15.62
C ASN A 261 -5.34 4.23 -15.50
N ALA A 262 -5.69 3.82 -14.28
CA ALA A 262 -6.79 2.89 -14.07
C ALA A 262 -8.14 3.52 -14.47
N ALA A 263 -8.98 2.72 -15.11
CA ALA A 263 -10.36 3.08 -15.44
C ALA A 263 -11.26 3.06 -14.19
N VAL A 264 -10.94 2.21 -13.21
CA VAL A 264 -11.69 2.02 -11.97
C VAL A 264 -10.74 1.73 -10.81
N TYR A 265 -11.08 2.22 -9.62
CA TYR A 265 -10.39 1.94 -8.37
C TYR A 265 -11.36 1.42 -7.29
N VAL A 266 -11.11 0.24 -6.72
CA VAL A 266 -11.98 -0.39 -5.71
C VAL A 266 -11.17 -0.75 -4.47
N SER A 267 -11.50 -0.15 -3.33
CA SER A 267 -10.93 -0.49 -2.02
C SER A 267 -11.84 -1.48 -1.28
N LEU A 268 -11.27 -2.56 -0.73
CA LEU A 268 -12.00 -3.65 -0.08
C LEU A 268 -11.71 -3.69 1.42
N HIS A 269 -12.78 -3.70 2.23
CA HIS A 269 -12.78 -3.68 3.68
C HIS A 269 -13.82 -4.66 4.25
N ALA A 270 -13.71 -4.95 5.55
CA ALA A 270 -14.68 -5.72 6.33
C ALA A 270 -14.93 -5.04 7.69
N ASN A 271 -16.10 -4.43 7.80
CA ASN A 271 -16.50 -3.58 8.90
C ASN A 271 -16.47 -4.27 10.27
N ALA A 272 -16.52 -3.47 11.33
CA ALA A 272 -16.78 -3.94 12.70
C ALA A 272 -17.61 -2.92 13.47
N SER A 273 -18.47 -3.39 14.38
CA SER A 273 -19.39 -2.55 15.13
C SER A 273 -19.24 -2.76 16.64
N VAL A 274 -19.25 -1.66 17.40
CA VAL A 274 -19.23 -1.73 18.86
C VAL A 274 -20.43 -2.55 19.35
N GLY A 275 -20.16 -3.75 19.86
CA GLY A 275 -21.17 -4.67 20.39
C GLY A 275 -21.62 -5.79 19.45
N SER A 276 -21.07 -5.96 18.23
CA SER A 276 -21.32 -7.09 17.31
C SER A 276 -22.78 -7.33 16.85
N HIS A 277 -23.56 -6.28 16.60
CA HIS A 277 -24.98 -6.43 16.18
C HIS A 277 -25.24 -6.13 14.70
N ASN A 278 -24.40 -5.35 14.03
CA ASN A 278 -24.62 -5.02 12.62
C ASN A 278 -24.17 -6.17 11.71
N SER A 279 -24.82 -6.32 10.56
CA SER A 279 -24.51 -7.32 9.53
C SER A 279 -25.06 -6.82 8.20
N GLY A 280 -24.30 -7.00 7.12
CA GLY A 280 -24.69 -6.57 5.78
C GLY A 280 -23.62 -5.81 4.99
N LEU A 281 -23.94 -5.54 3.73
CA LEU A 281 -23.08 -4.86 2.76
C LEU A 281 -23.25 -3.35 2.85
N GLU A 282 -22.14 -2.61 2.92
CA GLU A 282 -22.12 -1.17 2.70
C GLU A 282 -21.14 -0.83 1.57
N THR A 283 -21.42 0.23 0.83
CA THR A 283 -20.49 0.75 -0.18
C THR A 283 -20.40 2.25 -0.07
N TYR A 284 -19.20 2.80 -0.14
CA TYR A 284 -18.94 4.20 0.13
C TYR A 284 -18.34 4.89 -1.09
N VAL A 285 -18.85 6.09 -1.36
CA VAL A 285 -18.24 7.06 -2.28
C VAL A 285 -17.69 8.24 -1.49
N LEU A 286 -16.64 8.87 -2.03
CA LEU A 286 -16.02 10.03 -1.40
C LEU A 286 -17.00 11.21 -1.36
N ASP A 287 -17.25 11.78 -0.17
CA ASP A 287 -17.98 13.03 0.03
C ASP A 287 -17.61 13.69 1.37
N ASN A 288 -17.88 14.99 1.49
CA ASN A 288 -17.84 15.75 2.73
C ASN A 288 -19.07 15.47 3.62
N SER A 289 -19.42 14.19 3.75
CA SER A 289 -20.59 13.74 4.51
C SER A 289 -20.56 14.19 5.97
N ASN A 290 -21.73 14.54 6.48
CA ASN A 290 -21.97 14.84 7.90
C ASN A 290 -22.66 13.69 8.64
N ASN A 291 -22.81 12.51 8.00
CA ASN A 291 -23.36 11.33 8.66
C ASN A 291 -22.38 10.83 9.73
N GLU A 292 -22.82 10.82 10.99
CA GLU A 292 -22.00 10.42 12.13
C GLU A 292 -21.44 9.00 12.01
N ALA A 293 -22.21 8.05 11.49
CA ALA A 293 -21.76 6.67 11.30
C ALA A 293 -20.65 6.59 10.26
N ALA A 294 -20.84 7.25 9.11
CA ALA A 294 -19.82 7.33 8.05
C ALA A 294 -18.55 8.07 8.52
N LEU A 295 -18.69 9.09 9.36
CA LEU A 295 -17.55 9.81 9.94
C LEU A 295 -16.77 8.96 10.94
N LYS A 296 -17.45 8.16 11.77
CA LYS A 296 -16.79 7.23 12.69
C LYS A 296 -16.05 6.13 11.94
N LEU A 297 -16.67 5.57 10.91
CA LEU A 297 -16.03 4.57 10.07
C LEU A 297 -14.84 5.17 9.33
N ALA A 298 -15.01 6.31 8.66
CA ALA A 298 -13.91 7.00 8.00
C ALA A 298 -12.77 7.34 8.96
N ALA A 299 -13.06 7.79 10.20
CA ALA A 299 -12.01 8.05 11.19
C ALA A 299 -11.22 6.79 11.57
N ARG A 300 -11.88 5.63 11.62
CA ARG A 300 -11.24 4.35 11.87
C ARG A 300 -10.37 3.90 10.69
N GLU A 301 -10.90 3.96 9.47
CA GLU A 301 -10.13 3.58 8.27
C GLU A 301 -8.97 4.54 8.00
N ASN A 302 -9.15 5.81 8.37
CA ASN A 302 -8.12 6.83 8.33
C ASN A 302 -7.20 6.80 9.56
N ALA A 303 -7.36 5.88 10.53
CA ALA A 303 -6.55 5.86 11.76
C ALA A 303 -5.08 5.50 11.52
N THR A 304 -4.75 5.02 10.33
CA THR A 304 -3.37 4.83 9.86
C THR A 304 -2.73 6.13 9.36
N LEU A 305 -3.48 7.24 9.30
CA LEU A 305 -2.94 8.57 9.10
C LEU A 305 -2.28 9.06 10.39
N ASP A 306 -1.18 9.82 10.23
CA ASP A 306 -0.50 10.42 11.37
C ASP A 306 -1.42 11.41 12.12
N GLU A 307 -1.26 11.54 13.44
CA GLU A 307 -2.10 12.39 14.32
C GLU A 307 -2.14 13.88 13.93
N ASP A 308 -1.19 14.34 13.12
CA ASP A 308 -1.14 15.70 12.55
C ASP A 308 -2.07 15.89 11.34
N SER A 309 -2.64 14.82 10.77
CA SER A 309 -3.63 14.86 9.69
C SER A 309 -5.03 15.00 10.28
N SER A 310 -5.49 16.23 10.53
CA SER A 310 -6.78 16.43 11.15
C SER A 310 -7.94 16.03 10.20
N PRO A 311 -9.07 15.52 10.71
CA PRO A 311 -10.29 15.34 9.91
C PRO A 311 -10.77 16.62 9.20
N GLY A 312 -10.33 17.79 9.67
CA GLY A 312 -10.56 19.09 9.03
C GLY A 312 -9.76 19.29 7.74
N ASP A 313 -8.51 18.81 7.68
CA ASP A 313 -7.64 18.90 6.50
C ASP A 313 -8.16 18.01 5.37
N LEU A 314 -8.68 16.84 5.72
CA LEU A 314 -9.39 15.96 4.78
C LEU A 314 -10.62 16.62 4.17
N ARG A 315 -11.46 17.26 4.99
CA ARG A 315 -12.64 18.00 4.53
C ARG A 315 -12.28 19.18 3.61
N PHE A 316 -11.12 19.81 3.84
CA PHE A 316 -10.58 20.87 3.01
C PHE A 316 -10.01 20.36 1.68
N ILE A 317 -9.31 19.21 1.66
CA ILE A 317 -8.79 18.57 0.43
C ILE A 317 -9.91 18.09 -0.49
N VAL A 318 -11.04 17.66 0.09
CA VAL A 318 -12.21 17.16 -0.66
C VAL A 318 -12.97 18.31 -1.39
N SER A 319 -12.63 19.57 -1.15
CA SER A 319 -13.30 20.76 -1.72
C SER A 319 -13.01 21.00 -3.22
N ASP A 320 -13.95 20.56 -4.05
CA ASP A 320 -14.58 21.27 -5.19
C ASP A 320 -14.14 21.04 -6.65
N LEU A 321 -12.89 20.73 -7.01
CA LEU A 321 -12.54 20.59 -8.45
C LEU A 321 -12.30 19.15 -8.94
N ILE A 322 -11.67 18.28 -8.14
CA ILE A 322 -11.39 16.87 -8.53
C ILE A 322 -12.60 15.96 -8.28
N GLN A 323 -13.43 16.29 -7.29
CA GLN A 323 -14.56 15.46 -6.89
C GLN A 323 -15.73 15.53 -7.88
N SER A 324 -16.02 16.70 -8.42
CA SER A 324 -17.18 16.93 -9.31
C SER A 324 -17.08 16.12 -10.61
N GLY A 325 -15.87 15.97 -11.19
CA GLY A 325 -15.66 15.21 -12.43
C GLY A 325 -15.84 13.70 -12.30
N LYS A 326 -15.62 13.11 -11.11
CA LYS A 326 -15.67 11.66 -10.88
C LYS A 326 -16.83 11.18 -10.01
N ALA A 327 -17.57 12.10 -9.37
CA ALA A 327 -18.63 11.76 -8.42
C ALA A 327 -19.76 10.93 -9.07
N GLU A 328 -20.16 11.29 -10.29
CA GLU A 328 -21.21 10.55 -11.00
C GLU A 328 -20.76 9.14 -11.37
N GLY A 329 -19.56 9.00 -11.94
CA GLY A 329 -18.98 7.70 -12.27
C GLY A 329 -18.77 6.83 -11.04
N SER A 330 -18.29 7.39 -9.94
CA SER A 330 -18.12 6.67 -8.67
C SER A 330 -19.45 6.18 -8.10
N LYS A 331 -20.52 6.97 -8.24
CA LYS A 331 -21.88 6.54 -7.84
C LYS A 331 -22.39 5.41 -8.73
N LYS A 332 -22.23 5.50 -10.06
CA LYS A 332 -22.63 4.43 -11.00
C LYS A 332 -21.86 3.14 -10.73
N LEU A 333 -20.56 3.24 -10.46
CA LEU A 333 -19.73 2.12 -10.06
C LEU A 333 -20.26 1.50 -8.75
N ALA A 334 -20.51 2.32 -7.72
CA ALA A 334 -21.07 1.87 -6.45
C ALA A 334 -22.40 1.14 -6.63
N ASP A 335 -23.35 1.72 -7.41
CA ASP A 335 -24.64 1.10 -7.71
C ASP A 335 -24.45 -0.29 -8.35
N SER A 336 -23.56 -0.40 -9.34
CA SER A 336 -23.33 -1.67 -10.05
C SER A 336 -22.67 -2.73 -9.17
N VAL A 337 -21.57 -2.42 -8.48
CA VAL A 337 -20.89 -3.41 -7.61
C VAL A 337 -21.78 -3.85 -6.45
N HIS A 338 -22.50 -2.92 -5.83
CA HIS A 338 -23.38 -3.21 -4.70
C HIS A 338 -24.51 -4.16 -5.11
N GLU A 339 -25.20 -3.87 -6.22
CA GLU A 339 -26.29 -4.72 -6.74
C GLU A 339 -25.80 -6.12 -7.13
N LYS A 340 -24.62 -6.22 -7.77
CA LYS A 340 -24.07 -7.50 -8.23
C LYS A 340 -23.61 -8.38 -7.08
N ILE A 341 -23.04 -7.81 -6.00
CA ILE A 341 -22.71 -8.58 -4.79
C ILE A 341 -23.98 -9.17 -4.18
N LEU A 342 -25.01 -8.35 -3.93
CA LEU A 342 -26.26 -8.80 -3.33
C LEU A 342 -26.97 -9.86 -4.18
N THR A 343 -26.98 -9.68 -5.50
CA THR A 343 -27.58 -10.63 -6.45
C THR A 343 -26.82 -11.95 -6.46
N GLN A 344 -25.49 -11.91 -6.59
CA GLN A 344 -24.65 -13.11 -6.58
C GLN A 344 -24.86 -13.93 -5.30
N LEU A 345 -24.81 -13.28 -4.14
CA LEU A 345 -24.96 -13.93 -2.85
C LEU A 345 -26.37 -14.50 -2.63
N ARG A 346 -27.41 -13.82 -3.12
CA ARG A 346 -28.79 -14.33 -3.10
C ARG A 346 -28.93 -15.59 -3.96
N GLU A 347 -28.32 -15.63 -5.15
CA GLU A 347 -28.39 -16.77 -6.08
C GLU A 347 -27.74 -18.03 -5.53
N VAL A 348 -26.63 -17.89 -4.80
CA VAL A 348 -25.93 -19.02 -4.15
C VAL A 348 -26.49 -19.38 -2.77
N GLY A 349 -27.62 -18.80 -2.37
CA GLY A 349 -28.31 -19.16 -1.13
C GLY A 349 -27.77 -18.51 0.15
N HIS A 350 -26.95 -17.47 0.03
CA HIS A 350 -26.38 -16.73 1.15
C HIS A 350 -26.77 -15.24 1.14
N PRO A 351 -28.08 -14.88 1.18
CA PRO A 351 -28.49 -13.49 1.12
C PRO A 351 -27.87 -12.66 2.25
N MET A 352 -27.24 -11.55 1.85
CA MET A 352 -26.68 -10.54 2.73
C MET A 352 -27.69 -9.39 2.89
N ALA A 353 -27.70 -8.74 4.06
CA ALA A 353 -28.50 -7.53 4.25
C ALA A 353 -27.92 -6.38 3.41
N ASP A 354 -28.80 -5.62 2.77
CA ASP A 354 -28.46 -4.40 2.06
C ASP A 354 -28.49 -3.23 3.06
N LEU A 355 -27.33 -2.70 3.41
CA LEU A 355 -27.21 -1.51 4.25
C LEU A 355 -26.98 -0.24 3.41
N GLY A 356 -26.93 -0.37 2.08
CA GLY A 356 -26.95 0.73 1.13
C GLY A 356 -25.59 1.33 0.76
N ILE A 357 -25.70 2.33 -0.10
CA ILE A 357 -24.57 3.13 -0.58
C ILE A 357 -24.55 4.45 0.19
N HIS A 358 -23.41 4.73 0.80
CA HIS A 358 -23.18 5.86 1.68
C HIS A 358 -22.10 6.77 1.13
N LYS A 359 -21.94 7.90 1.80
CA LYS A 359 -20.90 8.86 1.48
C LYS A 359 -20.07 9.18 2.71
N GLY A 360 -18.75 9.32 2.54
CA GLY A 360 -17.85 9.62 3.65
C GLY A 360 -16.47 10.13 3.21
N PRO A 361 -15.73 10.79 4.12
CA PRO A 361 -14.40 11.35 3.83
C PRO A 361 -13.29 10.28 4.01
N PHE A 362 -13.34 9.22 3.20
CA PHE A 362 -12.33 8.16 3.23
C PHE A 362 -11.06 8.62 2.52
N TYR A 363 -9.95 8.71 3.26
CA TYR A 363 -8.68 9.24 2.74
C TYR A 363 -8.19 8.41 1.54
N VAL A 364 -8.41 7.10 1.57
CA VAL A 364 -7.99 6.20 0.49
C VAL A 364 -8.59 6.56 -0.87
N LEU A 365 -9.76 7.20 -0.89
CA LEU A 365 -10.44 7.64 -2.12
C LEU A 365 -10.04 9.07 -2.55
N VAL A 366 -9.32 9.78 -1.68
CA VAL A 366 -8.86 11.16 -1.92
C VAL A 366 -7.74 11.14 -2.95
N GLY A 367 -7.81 12.06 -3.91
CA GLY A 367 -6.77 12.19 -4.95
C GLY A 367 -6.87 11.18 -6.10
N ALA A 368 -7.71 10.14 -6.03
CA ALA A 368 -7.95 9.25 -7.18
C ALA A 368 -8.57 10.02 -8.37
N HIS A 369 -8.13 9.77 -9.60
CA HIS A 369 -8.56 10.52 -10.80
C HIS A 369 -9.64 9.81 -11.63
N MET A 370 -10.04 8.60 -11.21
CA MET A 370 -11.04 7.74 -11.86
C MET A 370 -12.23 7.46 -10.91
N PRO A 371 -13.34 6.87 -11.40
CA PRO A 371 -14.39 6.32 -10.55
C PRO A 371 -13.83 5.41 -9.45
N CYS A 372 -14.16 5.71 -8.20
CA CYS A 372 -13.63 4.98 -7.05
C CYS A 372 -14.65 4.72 -5.94
N VAL A 373 -14.57 3.54 -5.33
CA VAL A 373 -15.45 3.12 -4.22
C VAL A 373 -14.67 2.39 -3.13
N LEU A 374 -15.18 2.44 -1.91
CA LEU A 374 -14.78 1.55 -0.81
C LEU A 374 -15.94 0.61 -0.49
N ILE A 375 -15.68 -0.69 -0.38
CA ILE A 375 -16.69 -1.72 -0.12
C ILE A 375 -16.44 -2.34 1.25
N GLU A 376 -17.45 -2.24 2.12
CA GLU A 376 -17.50 -2.97 3.39
C GLU A 376 -18.29 -4.25 3.19
N MET A 377 -17.59 -5.38 3.02
CA MET A 377 -18.16 -6.64 2.54
C MET A 377 -18.97 -7.43 3.59
N GLY A 378 -19.27 -6.82 4.74
CA GLY A 378 -19.86 -7.48 5.89
C GLY A 378 -19.17 -7.07 7.19
N TYR A 379 -19.77 -7.44 8.32
CA TYR A 379 -19.22 -7.13 9.65
C TYR A 379 -18.42 -8.31 10.20
N ILE A 380 -17.09 -8.23 10.20
CA ILE A 380 -16.22 -9.36 10.56
C ILE A 380 -16.40 -9.83 12.02
N ASP A 381 -16.84 -8.92 12.90
CA ASP A 381 -17.08 -9.15 14.32
C ASP A 381 -18.49 -9.68 14.61
N ASN A 382 -19.38 -9.67 13.62
CA ASN A 382 -20.70 -10.27 13.71
C ASN A 382 -20.61 -11.80 13.56
N ALA A 383 -21.39 -12.54 14.35
CA ALA A 383 -21.34 -14.00 14.34
C ALA A 383 -21.72 -14.64 12.99
N LYS A 384 -22.69 -14.06 12.28
CA LYS A 384 -23.13 -14.55 10.97
C LYS A 384 -22.13 -14.16 9.88
N ASP A 385 -21.87 -12.86 9.74
CA ASP A 385 -20.99 -12.36 8.68
C ASP A 385 -19.55 -12.84 8.88
N GLY A 386 -19.01 -12.78 10.10
CA GLY A 386 -17.67 -13.29 10.41
C GLY A 386 -17.50 -14.78 10.13
N SER A 387 -18.52 -15.62 10.41
CA SER A 387 -18.48 -17.05 10.05
C SER A 387 -18.51 -17.27 8.54
N LEU A 388 -19.23 -16.43 7.79
CA LEU A 388 -19.26 -16.50 6.32
C LEU A 388 -17.96 -15.98 5.72
N LEU A 389 -17.41 -14.87 6.22
CA LEU A 389 -16.15 -14.30 5.79
C LEU A 389 -14.95 -15.22 6.09
N ALA A 390 -15.05 -16.08 7.11
CA ALA A 390 -14.06 -17.13 7.35
C ALA A 390 -14.08 -18.23 6.26
N ASP A 391 -15.22 -18.44 5.59
CA ASP A 391 -15.38 -19.44 4.53
C ASP A 391 -14.81 -18.95 3.19
N ALA A 392 -13.85 -19.69 2.65
CA ALA A 392 -13.19 -19.35 1.39
C ALA A 392 -14.14 -19.39 0.18
N GLU A 393 -15.11 -20.31 0.16
CA GLU A 393 -16.08 -20.39 -0.93
C GLU A 393 -17.01 -19.18 -0.91
N TYR A 394 -17.45 -18.76 0.28
CA TYR A 394 -18.24 -17.54 0.42
C TYR A 394 -17.47 -16.30 -0.07
N ARG A 395 -16.19 -16.14 0.31
CA ARG A 395 -15.33 -15.06 -0.18
C ARG A 395 -15.19 -15.07 -1.71
N LYS A 396 -15.06 -16.25 -2.31
CA LYS A 396 -15.06 -16.42 -3.78
C LYS A 396 -16.37 -15.96 -4.42
N GLN A 397 -17.51 -16.16 -3.77
CA GLN A 397 -18.81 -15.65 -4.26
C GLN A 397 -18.92 -14.13 -4.12
N VAL A 398 -18.41 -13.53 -3.04
CA VAL A 398 -18.29 -12.07 -2.90
C VAL A 398 -17.43 -11.49 -4.01
N ALA A 399 -16.25 -12.07 -4.24
CA ALA A 399 -15.33 -11.67 -5.31
C ALA A 399 -15.98 -11.73 -6.70
N ARG A 400 -16.75 -12.78 -7.00
CA ARG A 400 -17.51 -12.91 -8.25
C ARG A 400 -18.53 -11.79 -8.42
N GLY A 401 -19.21 -11.40 -7.34
CA GLY A 401 -20.15 -10.27 -7.32
C GLY A 401 -19.45 -8.94 -7.63
N ILE A 402 -18.32 -8.67 -6.97
CA ILE A 402 -17.49 -7.49 -7.21
C ILE A 402 -17.02 -7.44 -8.68
N ALA A 403 -16.41 -8.52 -9.17
CA ALA A 403 -15.91 -8.62 -10.55
C ALA A 403 -17.04 -8.39 -11.57
N SER A 404 -18.21 -8.99 -11.35
CA SER A 404 -19.37 -8.83 -12.25
C SER A 404 -19.90 -7.39 -12.26
N GLY A 405 -19.85 -6.69 -11.12
CA GLY A 405 -20.23 -5.28 -11.03
C GLY A 405 -19.26 -4.35 -11.75
N ILE A 406 -17.95 -4.58 -11.58
CA ILE A 406 -16.92 -3.79 -12.28
C ILE A 406 -17.04 -4.01 -13.80
N GLU A 407 -17.20 -5.26 -14.25
CA GLU A 407 -17.39 -5.59 -15.66
C GLU A 407 -18.65 -4.92 -16.25
N ASP A 408 -19.77 -4.96 -15.53
CA ASP A 408 -21.04 -4.34 -15.95
C ASP A 408 -20.92 -2.81 -16.04
N PHE A 409 -20.27 -2.18 -15.06
CA PHE A 409 -20.00 -0.75 -15.08
C PHE A 409 -19.16 -0.35 -16.31
N LEU A 410 -18.01 -1.01 -16.53
CA LEU A 410 -17.10 -0.69 -17.62
C LEU A 410 -17.76 -0.87 -18.99
N LYS A 411 -18.57 -1.92 -19.18
CA LYS A 411 -19.33 -2.14 -20.42
C LYS A 411 -20.29 -1.00 -20.73
N LYS A 412 -21.01 -0.50 -19.72
CA LYS A 412 -21.99 0.58 -19.89
C LYS A 412 -21.34 1.90 -20.27
N GLU A 413 -20.18 2.20 -19.70
CA GLU A 413 -19.41 3.40 -20.04
C GLU A 413 -18.87 3.31 -21.48
N THR A 414 -18.36 2.15 -21.92
CA THR A 414 -17.90 1.97 -23.32
C THR A 414 -19.00 2.03 -24.38
N THR A 415 -20.27 1.81 -24.01
CA THR A 415 -21.41 1.91 -24.94
C THR A 415 -22.07 3.28 -24.99
N SER A 416 -21.60 4.23 -24.16
CA SER A 416 -22.17 5.58 -24.03
C SER A 416 -21.39 6.65 -24.79
N GLU A 417 -20.25 6.29 -25.39
CA GLU A 417 -19.52 7.05 -26.43
C GLU A 417 -19.98 6.63 -27.82
#